data_AF-A0A970PZC2-F1
#
_entry.id   AF-A0A970PZC2-F1
#
_cell.length_a   1.000
_cell.length_b   1.000
_cell.length_c   1.000
_cell.angle_alpha   90.00
_cell.angle_beta   90.00
_cell.angle_gamma   90.00
#
_symmetry.space_group_name_H-M   'P 1'
#
loop_
_entity.id
_entity.type
_entity.pdbx_description
1 polymer ?
#
loop_
_entity_poly.entity_id
_entity_poly.type
_entity_poly.pdbx_seq_one_letter_code
_entity_poly.pdbx_strand_id
1 'polypeptide(L)'
;KYIDLLMDAGAVTKDKMLNMVTRPDSPFLGEGKELLVSEFGKEYGTYFSILQLIASGKTRQSEIDSIINKNTGAYLVNLEKEFSLITRNRPVFSKPGSRKTRWTLNDNYLSFWFRFIFPNQSLIEMGRHELLREYIDKKYEQYSGLILEKYFRAKIAEEEKVTAISSYWDNKGENEIDLIVLNELDKIATVAEVKRNPKKINIDLLHRKAGSIKKELSKYKVELKGLSMEDM
;
A
#
# COMPACT_ATOMS: atom_id res chain seq x y z
N LYS A 1 -18.02 7.11 2.98
CA LYS A 1 -17.87 8.53 2.54
C LYS A 1 -17.27 8.65 1.14
N TYR A 2 -15.96 8.44 0.95
CA TYR A 2 -15.32 8.72 -0.36
C TYR A 2 -15.81 7.83 -1.50
N ILE A 3 -16.08 6.55 -1.22
CA ILE A 3 -16.68 5.64 -2.20
C ILE A 3 -18.09 6.13 -2.57
N ASP A 4 -18.91 6.48 -1.58
CA ASP A 4 -20.27 7.01 -1.81
C ASP A 4 -20.25 8.26 -2.70
N LEU A 5 -19.33 9.20 -2.45
CA LEU A 5 -19.15 10.38 -3.30
C LEU A 5 -18.84 10.04 -4.77
N LEU A 6 -18.01 9.00 -5.01
CA LEU A 6 -17.73 8.54 -6.37
C LEU A 6 -18.96 7.86 -7.00
N MET A 7 -19.68 7.05 -6.22
CA MET A 7 -20.87 6.34 -6.67
C MET A 7 -22.02 7.29 -7.02
N ASP A 8 -22.30 8.26 -6.14
CA ASP A 8 -23.33 9.28 -6.35
C ASP A 8 -23.04 10.15 -7.58
N ALA A 9 -21.77 10.38 -7.88
CA ALA A 9 -21.33 11.08 -9.09
C ALA A 9 -21.33 10.20 -10.35
N GLY A 10 -21.71 8.92 -10.26
CA GLY A 10 -21.63 7.95 -11.37
C GLY A 10 -20.19 7.67 -11.83
N ALA A 11 -19.20 7.99 -11.01
CA ALA A 11 -17.79 7.85 -11.28
C ALA A 11 -17.30 6.42 -10.99
N VAL A 12 -17.78 5.46 -11.79
CA VAL A 12 -17.53 4.01 -11.59
C VAL A 12 -16.40 3.43 -12.45
N THR A 13 -15.79 4.25 -13.29
CA THR A 13 -14.65 3.88 -14.14
C THR A 13 -13.43 4.70 -13.75
N LYS A 14 -12.21 4.18 -13.95
CA LYS A 14 -10.95 4.90 -13.70
C LYS A 14 -11.00 6.35 -14.20
N ASP A 15 -11.32 6.58 -15.48
CA ASP A 15 -11.29 7.93 -16.07
C ASP A 15 -12.30 8.87 -15.40
N LYS A 16 -13.53 8.40 -15.18
CA LYS A 16 -14.55 9.16 -14.44
C LYS A 16 -14.14 9.44 -12.99
N MET A 17 -13.53 8.48 -12.30
CA MET A 17 -13.01 8.67 -10.94
C MET A 17 -11.90 9.71 -10.92
N LEU A 18 -10.94 9.64 -11.84
CA LEU A 18 -9.86 10.62 -11.93
C LEU A 18 -10.40 12.01 -12.27
N ASN A 19 -11.37 12.12 -13.18
CA ASN A 19 -12.07 13.38 -13.47
C ASN A 19 -12.77 13.95 -12.21
N MET A 20 -13.52 13.11 -11.51
CA MET A 20 -14.24 13.47 -10.29
C MET A 20 -13.28 13.94 -9.17
N VAL A 21 -12.15 13.26 -8.99
CA VAL A 21 -11.18 13.56 -7.95
C VAL A 21 -10.39 14.83 -8.26
N THR A 22 -10.06 15.08 -9.53
CA THR A 22 -9.17 16.18 -9.93
C THR A 22 -9.88 17.45 -10.36
N ARG A 23 -11.20 17.44 -10.57
CA ARG A 23 -11.96 18.63 -11.00
C ARG A 23 -11.84 19.80 -10.00
N PRO A 24 -12.07 21.04 -10.46
CA PRO A 24 -12.21 22.19 -9.57
C PRO A 24 -13.22 21.90 -8.45
N ASP A 25 -12.92 22.40 -7.25
CA ASP A 25 -13.76 22.29 -6.05
C ASP A 25 -14.07 20.85 -5.58
N SER A 26 -13.34 19.86 -6.10
CA SER A 26 -13.44 18.49 -5.63
C SER A 26 -13.04 18.40 -4.14
N PRO A 27 -13.87 17.78 -3.28
CA PRO A 27 -13.54 17.63 -1.85
C PRO A 27 -12.26 16.82 -1.64
N PHE A 28 -11.93 15.93 -2.58
CA PHE A 28 -10.71 15.11 -2.56
C PHE A 28 -9.41 15.94 -2.65
N LEU A 29 -9.48 17.20 -3.09
CA LEU A 29 -8.29 18.04 -3.21
C LEU A 29 -7.86 18.63 -1.85
N GLY A 30 -8.81 19.19 -1.09
CA GLY A 30 -8.54 19.91 0.15
C GLY A 30 -8.69 19.08 1.43
N GLU A 31 -9.62 18.11 1.44
CA GLU A 31 -10.07 17.46 2.68
C GLU A 31 -8.94 16.70 3.40
N GLY A 32 -7.97 16.15 2.67
CA GLY A 32 -6.82 15.45 3.28
C GLY A 32 -5.96 16.35 4.19
N LYS A 33 -5.82 17.64 3.83
CA LYS A 33 -5.10 18.62 4.65
C LYS A 33 -5.94 19.03 5.86
N GLU A 34 -7.23 19.31 5.64
CA GLU A 34 -8.16 19.72 6.70
C GLU A 34 -8.29 18.67 7.80
N LEU A 35 -8.40 17.39 7.42
CA LEU A 35 -8.52 16.27 8.34
C LEU A 35 -7.29 16.07 9.24
N LEU A 36 -6.09 16.36 8.74
CA LEU A 36 -4.85 15.96 9.44
C LEU A 36 -4.09 17.11 10.09
N VAL A 37 -4.28 18.35 9.62
CA VAL A 37 -3.61 19.51 10.24
C VAL A 37 -4.14 19.75 11.65
N SER A 38 -5.44 19.54 11.89
CA SER A 38 -6.02 19.63 13.24
C SER A 38 -5.43 18.59 14.20
N GLU A 39 -5.21 17.37 13.71
CA GLU A 39 -4.72 16.23 14.51
C GLU A 39 -3.24 16.37 14.87
N PHE A 40 -2.40 16.87 13.96
CA PHE A 40 -0.94 16.88 14.15
C PHE A 40 -0.39 18.16 14.80
N GLY A 41 -1.20 19.22 14.88
CA GLY A 41 -0.78 20.49 15.45
C GLY A 41 0.49 21.07 14.80
N LYS A 42 1.40 21.62 15.62
CA LYS A 42 2.60 22.35 15.15
C LYS A 42 3.61 21.48 14.38
N GLU A 43 3.58 20.16 14.57
CA GLU A 43 4.53 19.24 13.94
C GLU A 43 4.04 18.64 12.61
N TYR A 44 2.88 19.08 12.10
CA TYR A 44 2.22 18.49 10.93
C TYR A 44 3.16 18.32 9.71
N GLY A 45 4.08 19.25 9.47
CA GLY A 45 5.01 19.20 8.34
C GLY A 45 5.90 17.96 8.33
N THR A 46 6.34 17.48 9.50
CA THR A 46 7.14 16.25 9.59
C THR A 46 6.28 15.02 9.32
N TYR A 47 5.11 14.93 9.95
CA TYR A 47 4.19 13.81 9.73
C TYR A 47 3.77 13.70 8.27
N PHE A 48 3.43 14.82 7.64
CA PHE A 48 3.06 14.87 6.23
C PHE A 48 4.22 14.42 5.32
N SER A 49 5.45 14.84 5.63
CA SER A 49 6.64 14.40 4.88
C SER A 49 6.83 12.88 4.98
N ILE A 50 6.68 12.31 6.18
CA ILE A 50 6.77 10.85 6.39
C ILE A 50 5.66 10.10 5.63
N LEU A 51 4.41 10.57 5.73
CA LEU A 51 3.26 9.94 5.07
C LEU A 51 3.38 10.04 3.53
N GLN A 52 3.85 11.17 3.01
CA GLN A 52 4.15 11.36 1.59
C GLN A 52 5.23 10.41 1.09
N LEU A 53 6.29 10.19 1.87
CA LEU A 53 7.36 9.25 1.53
C LEU A 53 6.87 7.81 1.54
N ILE A 54 6.07 7.42 2.53
CA ILE A 54 5.45 6.09 2.61
C ILE A 54 4.51 5.87 1.41
N ALA A 55 3.63 6.82 1.11
CA ALA A 55 2.78 6.78 -0.08
C ALA A 55 3.62 6.67 -1.37
N SER A 56 4.79 7.30 -1.38
CA SER A 56 5.74 7.27 -2.49
C SER A 56 6.54 5.94 -2.61
N GLY A 57 6.39 5.02 -1.65
CA GLY A 57 7.04 3.71 -1.64
C GLY A 57 8.31 3.63 -0.78
N LYS A 58 8.66 4.69 -0.05
CA LYS A 58 9.74 4.68 0.95
C LYS A 58 9.21 4.10 2.25
N THR A 59 9.30 2.78 2.36
CA THR A 59 8.65 2.03 3.43
C THR A 59 9.60 1.66 4.56
N ARG A 60 10.93 1.81 4.40
CA ARG A 60 11.91 1.54 5.46
C ARG A 60 12.24 2.82 6.21
N GLN A 61 12.31 2.75 7.55
CA GLN A 61 12.70 3.92 8.37
C GLN A 61 14.03 4.53 7.91
N SER A 62 15.03 3.71 7.58
CA SER A 62 16.33 4.21 7.11
C SER A 62 16.24 5.03 5.81
N GLU A 63 15.33 4.67 4.90
CA GLU A 63 15.10 5.44 3.68
C GLU A 63 14.42 6.78 4.01
N ILE A 64 13.43 6.75 4.92
CA ILE A 64 12.72 7.97 5.36
C ILE A 64 13.69 8.91 6.09
N ASP A 65 14.46 8.39 7.04
CA ASP A 65 15.46 9.13 7.82
C ASP A 65 16.48 9.81 6.89
N SER A 66 16.93 9.09 5.84
CA SER A 66 17.91 9.62 4.87
C SER A 66 17.38 10.78 4.04
N ILE A 67 16.07 10.82 3.78
CA ILE A 67 15.45 11.88 2.96
C ILE A 67 15.07 13.08 3.83
N ILE A 68 14.54 12.82 5.03
CA ILE A 68 14.15 13.89 5.98
C ILE A 68 15.36 14.46 6.72
N ASN A 69 16.51 13.76 6.73
CA ASN A 69 17.73 14.13 7.45
C ASN A 69 17.54 14.22 8.97
N LYS A 70 16.71 13.32 9.54
CA LYS A 70 16.56 13.15 11.00
C LYS A 70 16.05 11.77 11.36
N ASN A 71 16.15 11.40 12.63
CA ASN A 71 15.54 10.17 13.14
C ASN A 71 14.01 10.30 13.18
N THR A 72 13.30 9.43 12.47
CA THR A 72 11.82 9.44 12.38
C THR A 72 11.14 8.42 13.29
N GLY A 73 11.88 7.71 14.13
CA GLY A 73 11.37 6.59 14.92
C GLY A 73 10.18 6.96 15.82
N ALA A 74 10.25 8.07 16.54
CA ALA A 74 9.15 8.55 17.39
C ALA A 74 7.91 8.92 16.57
N TYR A 75 8.09 9.62 15.44
CA TYR A 75 6.99 9.99 14.54
C TYR A 75 6.30 8.76 13.95
N LEU A 76 7.06 7.74 13.54
CA LEU A 76 6.51 6.49 13.01
C LEU A 76 5.73 5.72 14.08
N VAL A 77 6.20 5.71 15.33
CA VAL A 77 5.45 5.11 16.45
C VAL A 77 4.15 5.86 16.70
N ASN A 78 4.16 7.19 16.67
CA ASN A 78 2.94 7.99 16.86
C ASN A 78 1.94 7.78 15.70
N LEU A 79 2.42 7.79 14.45
CA LEU A 79 1.59 7.50 13.27
C LEU A 79 0.95 6.10 13.32
N GLU A 80 1.65 5.12 13.90
CA GLU A 80 1.15 3.75 14.08
C GLU A 80 0.15 3.65 15.22
N LYS A 81 0.50 4.16 16.40
CA LYS A 81 -0.22 3.86 17.65
C LYS A 81 -1.25 4.91 18.03
N GLU A 82 -0.90 6.18 17.90
CA GLU A 82 -1.77 7.29 18.31
C GLU A 82 -2.75 7.64 17.19
N PHE A 83 -2.24 7.81 15.97
CA PHE A 83 -3.07 8.23 14.83
C PHE A 83 -3.63 7.06 14.03
N SER A 84 -3.12 5.84 14.21
CA SER A 84 -3.54 4.64 13.46
C SER A 84 -3.52 4.80 11.93
N LEU A 85 -2.65 5.66 11.40
CA LEU A 85 -2.57 5.99 9.98
C LEU A 85 -1.67 5.06 9.19
N ILE A 86 -0.70 4.43 9.86
CA ILE A 86 0.22 3.48 9.25
C ILE A 86 0.27 2.17 10.03
N THR A 87 0.70 1.11 9.36
CA THR A 87 0.96 -0.20 9.96
C THR A 87 2.41 -0.59 9.76
N ARG A 88 3.02 -1.17 10.80
CA ARG A 88 4.34 -1.80 10.73
C ARG A 88 4.23 -3.25 10.26
N ASN A 89 4.59 -3.51 9.02
CA ASN A 89 4.61 -4.86 8.46
C ASN A 89 5.96 -5.54 8.68
N ARG A 90 5.93 -6.85 8.92
CA ARG A 90 7.11 -7.72 8.97
C ARG A 90 6.92 -8.88 7.99
N PRO A 91 8.01 -9.45 7.45
CA PRO A 91 7.93 -10.70 6.72
C PRO A 91 7.24 -11.77 7.57
N VAL A 92 6.35 -12.58 6.97
CA VAL A 92 5.48 -13.53 7.68
C VAL A 92 6.21 -14.44 8.68
N PHE A 93 7.44 -14.86 8.38
CA PHE A 93 8.25 -15.75 9.22
C PHE A 93 9.24 -15.02 10.15
N SER A 94 9.02 -13.73 10.40
CA SER A 94 9.90 -12.95 11.26
C SER A 94 9.81 -13.38 12.72
N LYS A 95 10.96 -13.51 13.38
CA LYS A 95 11.02 -13.68 14.82
C LYS A 95 10.43 -12.45 15.55
N PRO A 96 9.85 -12.65 16.75
CA PRO A 96 9.51 -11.55 17.65
C PRO A 96 10.69 -10.58 17.80
N GLY A 97 10.42 -9.27 17.73
CA GLY A 97 11.46 -8.23 17.83
C GLY A 97 12.26 -7.96 16.56
N SER A 98 11.95 -8.61 15.43
CA SER A 98 12.59 -8.31 14.14
C SER A 98 12.48 -6.82 13.80
N ARG A 99 13.63 -6.19 13.52
CA ARG A 99 13.75 -4.81 13.03
C ARG A 99 13.47 -4.69 11.53
N LYS A 100 13.32 -5.81 10.81
CA LYS A 100 12.99 -5.84 9.38
C LYS A 100 11.53 -5.47 9.18
N THR A 101 11.30 -4.16 9.10
CA THR A 101 9.94 -3.60 9.08
C THR A 101 9.77 -2.70 7.87
N ARG A 102 8.57 -2.74 7.31
CA ARG A 102 8.13 -1.84 6.24
C ARG A 102 6.82 -1.18 6.67
N TRP A 103 6.73 0.12 6.49
CA TRP A 103 5.56 0.93 6.84
C TRP A 103 4.62 1.04 5.65
N THR A 104 3.31 0.93 5.91
CA THR A 104 2.27 1.12 4.90
C THR A 104 1.17 2.03 5.43
N LEU A 105 0.58 2.84 4.56
CA LEU A 105 -0.61 3.63 4.88
C LEU A 105 -1.86 2.74 4.98
N ASN A 106 -2.66 2.98 6.00
CA ASN A 106 -3.84 2.17 6.30
C ASN A 106 -5.06 2.57 5.47
N ASP A 107 -5.23 3.86 5.16
CA ASP A 107 -6.38 4.37 4.42
C ASP A 107 -6.07 4.56 2.93
N ASN A 108 -6.97 4.11 2.05
CA ASN A 108 -6.78 4.18 0.60
C ASN A 108 -6.88 5.61 0.08
N TYR A 109 -7.77 6.43 0.65
CA TYR A 109 -7.89 7.83 0.26
C TYR A 109 -6.64 8.62 0.66
N LEU A 110 -6.18 8.52 1.90
CA LEU A 110 -4.95 9.18 2.34
C LEU A 110 -3.73 8.67 1.56
N SER A 111 -3.67 7.37 1.26
CA SER A 111 -2.63 6.82 0.38
C SER A 111 -2.62 7.50 -1.00
N PHE A 112 -3.78 7.65 -1.63
CA PHE A 112 -3.91 8.37 -2.90
C PHE A 112 -3.54 9.85 -2.76
N TRP A 113 -4.06 10.50 -1.73
CA TRP A 113 -3.89 11.93 -1.48
C TRP A 113 -2.42 12.29 -1.26
N PHE A 114 -1.71 11.57 -0.40
CA PHE A 114 -0.28 11.76 -0.17
C PHE A 114 0.59 11.37 -1.37
N ARG A 115 0.14 10.43 -2.20
CA ARG A 115 0.85 10.04 -3.43
C ARG A 115 0.76 11.12 -4.52
N PHE A 116 -0.41 11.73 -4.67
CA PHE A 116 -0.75 12.48 -5.89
C PHE A 116 -1.23 13.90 -5.66
N ILE A 117 -2.01 14.15 -4.62
CA ILE A 117 -2.65 15.47 -4.41
C ILE A 117 -1.72 16.38 -3.62
N PHE A 118 -1.24 15.92 -2.46
CA PHE A 118 -0.34 16.68 -1.59
C PHE A 118 0.96 17.15 -2.28
N PRO A 119 1.68 16.34 -3.07
CA PRO A 119 2.90 16.82 -3.74
C PRO A 119 2.63 17.77 -4.93
N ASN A 120 1.39 17.91 -5.38
CA ASN A 120 1.03 18.69 -6.57
C ASN A 120 0.09 19.87 -6.26
N GLN A 121 0.17 20.45 -5.05
CA GLN A 121 -0.66 21.60 -4.65
C GLN A 121 -0.48 22.80 -5.61
N SER A 122 0.72 23.04 -6.12
CA SER A 122 0.97 24.12 -7.08
C SER A 122 0.16 23.99 -8.38
N LEU A 123 -0.03 22.76 -8.89
CA LEU A 123 -0.88 22.54 -10.06
C LEU A 123 -2.34 22.86 -9.75
N ILE A 124 -2.80 22.55 -8.54
CA ILE A 124 -4.17 22.83 -8.09
C ILE A 124 -4.37 24.35 -7.95
N GLU A 125 -3.44 25.04 -7.28
CA GLU A 125 -3.48 26.50 -7.09
C GLU A 125 -3.44 27.26 -8.42
N MET A 126 -2.73 26.75 -9.43
CA MET A 126 -2.69 27.30 -10.78
C MET A 126 -3.90 26.89 -11.66
N GLY A 127 -4.86 26.12 -11.14
CA GLY A 127 -6.00 25.62 -11.90
C GLY A 127 -5.63 24.61 -13.01
N ARG A 128 -4.46 23.98 -12.92
CA ARG A 128 -3.92 23.03 -13.92
C ARG A 128 -4.42 21.59 -13.67
N HIS A 129 -5.72 21.42 -13.51
CA HIS A 129 -6.38 20.15 -13.17
C HIS A 129 -6.14 19.04 -14.21
N GLU A 130 -6.12 19.41 -15.49
CA GLU A 130 -5.85 18.47 -16.59
C GLU A 130 -4.42 17.89 -16.52
N LEU A 131 -3.43 18.74 -16.20
CA LEU A 131 -2.04 18.29 -16.01
C LEU A 131 -1.90 17.40 -14.78
N LEU A 132 -2.62 17.70 -13.69
CA LEU A 132 -2.69 16.83 -12.52
C LEU A 132 -3.29 15.46 -12.89
N ARG A 133 -4.39 15.43 -13.65
CA ARG A 133 -5.01 14.19 -14.11
C ARG A 133 -4.06 13.36 -14.95
N GLU A 134 -3.39 13.98 -15.93
CA GLU A 134 -2.39 13.31 -16.77
C GLU A 134 -1.23 12.73 -15.94
N TYR A 135 -0.74 13.50 -14.96
CA TYR A 135 0.31 13.05 -14.05
C TYR A 135 -0.10 11.81 -13.25
N ILE A 136 -1.34 11.80 -12.75
CA ILE A 136 -1.89 10.67 -11.98
C ILE A 136 -2.06 9.45 -12.90
N ASP A 137 -2.65 9.65 -14.07
CA ASP A 137 -2.95 8.56 -15.01
C ASP A 137 -1.68 7.79 -15.41
N LYS A 138 -0.60 8.52 -15.73
CA LYS A 138 0.72 7.93 -16.06
C LYS A 138 1.30 7.04 -14.95
N LYS A 139 0.90 7.26 -13.70
CA LYS A 139 1.40 6.55 -12.50
C LYS A 139 0.35 5.62 -11.89
N TYR A 140 -0.85 5.58 -12.46
CA TYR A 140 -1.98 4.88 -11.90
C TYR A 140 -1.75 3.37 -11.83
N GLU A 141 -1.19 2.74 -12.88
CA GLU A 141 -0.95 1.29 -12.90
C GLU A 141 -0.04 0.85 -11.75
N GLN A 142 1.04 1.59 -11.48
CA GLN A 142 1.94 1.29 -10.38
C GLN A 142 1.25 1.43 -9.02
N TYR A 143 0.53 2.53 -8.80
CA TYR A 143 -0.20 2.77 -7.55
C TYR A 143 -1.29 1.73 -7.31
N SER A 144 -2.12 1.47 -8.32
CA SER A 144 -3.23 0.53 -8.23
C SER A 144 -2.78 -0.93 -8.13
N GLY A 145 -1.52 -1.26 -8.45
CA GLY A 145 -0.93 -2.57 -8.16
C GLY A 145 -0.82 -2.81 -6.65
N LEU A 146 -0.34 -1.82 -5.90
CA LEU A 146 -0.24 -1.88 -4.43
C LEU A 146 -1.62 -1.98 -3.78
N ILE A 147 -2.61 -1.29 -4.34
CA ILE A 147 -4.00 -1.36 -3.86
C ILE A 147 -4.61 -2.74 -4.16
N LEU A 148 -4.26 -3.36 -5.30
CA LEU A 148 -4.72 -4.70 -5.65
C LEU A 148 -4.17 -5.76 -4.69
N GLU A 149 -2.90 -5.68 -4.30
CA GLU A 149 -2.31 -6.55 -3.26
C GLU A 149 -3.07 -6.42 -1.92
N LYS A 150 -3.39 -5.18 -1.53
CA LYS A 150 -4.17 -4.92 -0.32
C LYS A 150 -5.60 -5.47 -0.41
N TYR A 151 -6.23 -5.36 -1.58
CA TYR A 151 -7.54 -5.93 -1.85
C TYR A 151 -7.54 -7.45 -1.67
N PHE A 152 -6.60 -8.17 -2.31
CA PHE A 152 -6.52 -9.62 -2.16
C PHE A 152 -6.22 -10.05 -0.73
N ARG A 153 -5.40 -9.29 0.01
CA ARG A 153 -5.17 -9.56 1.42
C ARG A 153 -6.46 -9.48 2.23
N ALA A 154 -7.27 -8.44 2.00
CA ALA A 154 -8.54 -8.27 2.70
C ALA A 154 -9.56 -9.35 2.31
N LYS A 155 -9.74 -9.60 1.00
CA LYS A 155 -10.65 -10.61 0.47
C LYS A 155 -10.35 -12.01 1.02
N ILE A 156 -9.09 -12.45 0.93
CA ILE A 156 -8.66 -13.76 1.43
C ILE A 156 -8.86 -13.87 2.95
N ALA A 157 -8.58 -12.81 3.71
CA ALA A 157 -8.78 -12.81 5.15
C ALA A 157 -10.26 -12.91 5.57
N GLU A 158 -11.17 -12.43 4.72
CA GLU A 158 -12.62 -12.48 4.93
C GLU A 158 -13.24 -13.80 4.47
N GLU A 159 -12.82 -14.31 3.31
CA GLU A 159 -13.46 -15.46 2.63
C GLU A 159 -12.84 -16.82 2.98
N GLU A 160 -11.55 -16.87 3.32
CA GLU A 160 -10.82 -18.12 3.54
C GLU A 160 -10.50 -18.39 5.02
N LYS A 161 -10.33 -19.67 5.37
CA LYS A 161 -9.85 -20.07 6.69
C LYS A 161 -8.35 -19.81 6.80
N VAL A 162 -8.00 -18.61 7.27
CA VAL A 162 -6.61 -18.17 7.42
C VAL A 162 -6.19 -18.05 8.89
N THR A 163 -4.92 -18.34 9.14
CA THR A 163 -4.29 -18.13 10.46
C THR A 163 -3.26 -17.00 10.42
N ALA A 164 -2.67 -16.74 9.25
CA ALA A 164 -1.83 -15.58 9.01
C ALA A 164 -1.83 -15.23 7.52
N ILE A 165 -1.77 -13.93 7.21
CA ILE A 165 -1.61 -13.42 5.85
C ILE A 165 -0.67 -12.23 5.87
N SER A 166 0.43 -12.30 5.13
CA SER A 166 1.39 -11.21 5.00
C SER A 166 2.29 -11.41 3.79
N SER A 167 3.06 -10.40 3.43
CA SER A 167 4.10 -10.49 2.41
C SER A 167 5.39 -11.08 2.99
N TYR A 168 6.34 -11.42 2.12
CA TYR A 168 7.69 -11.79 2.50
C TYR A 168 8.72 -11.00 1.71
N TRP A 169 9.81 -10.60 2.37
CA TRP A 169 10.99 -10.06 1.72
C TRP A 169 12.24 -10.48 2.49
N ASP A 170 13.31 -10.79 1.76
CA ASP A 170 14.61 -11.09 2.37
C ASP A 170 15.40 -9.81 2.72
N ASN A 171 16.60 -10.00 3.28
CA ASN A 171 17.47 -8.88 3.68
C ASN A 171 17.97 -8.03 2.51
N LYS A 172 18.25 -8.68 1.39
CA LYS A 172 18.86 -8.06 0.23
C LYS A 172 17.80 -7.44 -0.69
N GLY A 173 16.53 -7.79 -0.50
CA GLY A 173 15.43 -7.45 -1.41
C GLY A 173 15.47 -8.27 -2.70
N GLU A 174 16.23 -9.38 -2.74
CA GLU A 174 16.35 -10.22 -3.94
C GLU A 174 15.10 -11.09 -4.13
N ASN A 175 14.55 -11.60 -3.03
CA ASN A 175 13.30 -12.35 -3.01
C ASN A 175 12.24 -11.55 -2.27
N GLU A 176 11.20 -11.14 -3.00
CA GLU A 176 9.99 -10.51 -2.48
C GLU A 176 8.77 -11.25 -3.01
N ILE A 177 7.87 -11.64 -2.10
CA ILE A 177 6.65 -12.38 -2.38
C ILE A 177 5.49 -11.52 -1.87
N ASP A 178 4.55 -11.22 -2.78
CA ASP A 178 3.47 -10.28 -2.55
C ASP A 178 2.52 -10.77 -1.44
N LEU A 179 2.12 -12.05 -1.47
CA LEU A 179 1.31 -12.67 -0.41
C LEU A 179 1.77 -14.09 -0.06
N ILE A 180 1.77 -14.36 1.25
CA ILE A 180 1.82 -15.70 1.83
C ILE A 180 0.63 -15.83 2.76
N VAL A 181 -0.21 -16.81 2.46
CA VAL A 181 -1.40 -17.17 3.24
C VAL A 181 -1.11 -18.48 3.95
N LEU A 182 -1.25 -18.50 5.27
CA LEU A 182 -0.99 -19.68 6.09
C LEU A 182 -2.26 -20.12 6.79
N ASN A 183 -2.54 -21.42 6.71
CA ASN A 183 -3.50 -22.10 7.56
C ASN A 183 -2.73 -23.13 8.39
N GLU A 184 -2.43 -22.75 9.63
CA GLU A 184 -1.69 -23.56 10.59
C GLU A 184 -2.48 -24.78 11.09
N LEU A 185 -3.81 -24.78 10.97
CA LEU A 185 -4.65 -25.91 11.37
C LEU A 185 -4.59 -27.03 10.33
N ASP A 186 -4.79 -26.67 9.07
CA ASP A 186 -4.88 -27.61 7.95
C ASP A 186 -3.51 -27.84 7.27
N LYS A 187 -2.46 -27.15 7.74
CA LYS A 187 -1.10 -27.19 7.20
C LYS A 187 -1.04 -26.90 5.70
N ILE A 188 -1.75 -25.85 5.28
CA ILE A 188 -1.72 -25.33 3.91
C ILE A 188 -1.01 -23.97 3.89
N ALA A 189 -0.18 -23.76 2.88
CA ALA A 189 0.44 -22.47 2.62
C ALA A 189 0.26 -22.09 1.15
N THR A 190 -0.37 -20.94 0.89
CA THR A 190 -0.49 -20.38 -0.45
C THR A 190 0.55 -19.27 -0.61
N VAL A 191 1.42 -19.40 -1.60
CA VAL A 191 2.40 -18.40 -1.99
C VAL A 191 1.91 -17.77 -3.28
N ALA A 192 1.65 -16.46 -3.26
CA ALA A 192 1.01 -15.77 -4.37
C ALA A 192 1.78 -14.53 -4.84
N GLU A 193 1.72 -14.31 -6.15
CA GLU A 193 2.17 -13.09 -6.82
C GLU A 193 0.93 -12.37 -7.36
N VAL A 194 0.84 -11.06 -7.13
CA VAL A 194 -0.26 -10.21 -7.60
C VAL A 194 0.23 -9.34 -8.74
N LYS A 195 -0.50 -9.36 -9.85
CA LYS A 195 -0.21 -8.49 -10.99
C LYS A 195 -1.51 -8.00 -11.60
N ARG A 196 -1.59 -6.69 -11.87
CA ARG A 196 -2.75 -6.11 -12.57
C ARG A 196 -3.02 -6.78 -13.91
N ASN A 197 -1.96 -7.02 -14.69
CA ASN A 197 -2.03 -7.74 -15.95
C ASN A 197 -1.60 -9.20 -15.73
N PRO A 198 -2.48 -10.19 -15.95
CA PRO A 198 -2.17 -11.60 -15.73
C PRO A 198 -0.99 -12.09 -16.58
N LYS A 199 -0.75 -11.50 -17.76
CA LYS A 199 0.41 -11.84 -18.62
C LYS A 199 1.76 -11.51 -17.99
N LYS A 200 1.80 -10.67 -16.94
CA LYS A 200 3.01 -10.34 -16.18
C LYS A 200 3.27 -11.30 -15.02
N ILE A 201 2.37 -12.25 -14.75
CA ILE A 201 2.55 -13.26 -13.71
C ILE A 201 3.61 -14.26 -14.19
N ASN A 202 4.60 -14.53 -13.34
CA ASN A 202 5.65 -15.49 -13.61
C ASN A 202 5.71 -16.53 -12.49
N ILE A 203 5.04 -17.67 -12.69
CA ILE A 203 4.95 -18.76 -11.71
C ILE A 203 6.30 -19.43 -11.48
N ASP A 204 7.15 -19.55 -12.50
CA ASP A 204 8.49 -20.12 -12.35
C ASP A 204 9.38 -19.26 -11.44
N LEU A 205 9.28 -17.94 -11.59
CA LEU A 205 9.97 -17.00 -10.71
C LEU A 205 9.41 -17.09 -9.28
N LEU A 206 8.08 -17.15 -9.13
CA LEU A 206 7.43 -17.33 -7.83
C LEU A 206 7.87 -18.62 -7.14
N HIS A 207 8.00 -19.72 -7.89
CA HIS A 207 8.51 -20.99 -7.39
C HIS A 207 9.96 -20.86 -6.90
N ARG A 208 10.83 -20.16 -7.64
CA ARG A 208 12.21 -19.88 -7.20
C ARG A 208 12.25 -19.04 -5.91
N LYS A 209 11.43 -17.99 -5.83
CA LYS A 209 11.28 -17.16 -4.62
C LYS A 209 10.78 -17.99 -3.43
N ALA A 210 9.77 -18.85 -3.62
CA ALA A 210 9.29 -19.77 -2.59
C ALA A 210 10.39 -20.74 -2.11
N GLY A 211 11.32 -21.11 -3.00
CA GLY A 211 12.51 -21.88 -2.66
C GLY A 211 13.40 -21.23 -1.60
N SER A 212 13.45 -19.89 -1.53
CA SER A 212 14.26 -19.16 -0.53
C SER A 212 13.70 -19.29 0.90
N ILE A 213 12.45 -19.73 1.04
CA ILE A 213 11.74 -19.95 2.32
C ILE A 213 11.26 -21.40 2.48
N LYS A 214 11.89 -22.34 1.75
CA LYS A 214 11.49 -23.76 1.76
C LYS A 214 11.52 -24.37 3.16
N LYS A 215 12.45 -23.93 4.02
CA LYS A 215 12.56 -24.44 5.39
C LYS A 215 11.35 -24.05 6.24
N GLU A 216 10.92 -22.80 6.12
CA GLU A 216 9.74 -22.25 6.80
C GLU A 216 8.44 -22.89 6.29
N LEU A 217 8.40 -23.20 4.99
CA LEU A 217 7.26 -23.86 4.33
C LEU A 217 7.23 -25.39 4.49
N SER A 218 8.27 -26.01 5.05
CA SER A 218 8.46 -27.48 5.05
C SER A 218 7.33 -28.29 5.71
N LYS A 219 6.59 -27.67 6.64
CA LYS A 219 5.46 -28.30 7.35
C LYS A 219 4.11 -28.13 6.64
N TYR A 220 4.09 -27.47 5.48
CA TYR A 220 2.86 -27.17 4.75
C TYR A 220 2.80 -27.88 3.40
N LYS A 221 1.58 -28.18 2.96
CA LYS A 221 1.28 -28.35 1.54
C LYS A 221 1.30 -26.97 0.89
N VAL A 222 2.28 -26.73 0.01
CA VAL A 222 2.49 -25.43 -0.63
C VAL A 222 1.75 -25.36 -1.97
N GLU A 223 0.99 -24.29 -2.15
CA GLU A 223 0.30 -23.97 -3.40
C GLU A 223 0.82 -22.65 -3.95
N LEU A 224 1.10 -22.59 -5.25
CA LEU A 224 1.52 -21.36 -5.93
C LEU A 224 0.33 -20.78 -6.67
N LYS A 225 0.06 -19.49 -6.49
CA LYS A 225 -1.08 -18.81 -7.11
C LYS A 225 -0.65 -17.51 -7.80
N GLY A 226 -1.12 -17.30 -9.01
CA GLY A 226 -1.12 -15.99 -9.64
C GLY A 226 -2.46 -15.31 -9.39
N LEU A 227 -2.45 -14.04 -9.00
CA LEU A 227 -3.67 -13.25 -8.77
C LEU A 227 -3.62 -11.98 -9.61
N SER A 228 -4.75 -11.60 -10.18
CA SER A 228 -4.89 -10.46 -11.08
C SER A 228 -6.22 -9.74 -10.97
N MET A 229 -6.43 -8.71 -11.79
CA MET A 229 -7.74 -8.04 -11.86
C MET A 229 -8.87 -8.98 -12.29
N GLU A 230 -8.56 -10.10 -12.95
CA GLU A 230 -9.55 -11.11 -13.39
C GLU A 230 -10.02 -12.00 -12.22
N ASP A 231 -9.33 -11.97 -11.08
CA ASP A 231 -9.62 -12.78 -9.88
C ASP A 231 -10.32 -11.98 -8.77
N MET A 232 -10.65 -10.70 -9.03
CA MET A 232 -11.44 -9.84 -8.13
C MET A 232 -12.90 -10.25 -8.10
#